data_AF-A0A8J8EY01-F1
#
_entry.id   AF-A0A8J8EY01-F1
#
_cell.length_a   1.000
_cell.length_b   1.000
_cell.length_c   1.000
_cell.angle_alpha   90.00
_cell.angle_beta   90.00
_cell.angle_gamma   90.00
#
_symmetry.space_group_name_H-M   'P 1'
#
loop_
_entity.id
_entity.type
_entity.pdbx_description
1 polymer ?
#
loop_
_entity_poly.entity_id
_entity_poly.type
_entity_poly.pdbx_seq_one_letter_code
_entity_poly.pdbx_strand_id
1 'polypeptide(L)'
;MFVRSLSAGGSVDEIGNKAYRLSILARYFNVPTGFVVTTGAYDLWKEEGKLPQEVVEEVKEYFNSPYLLEGKFPVVVRSSATVEDSPKASFAGVFESVTGIKSFDDLIKGIERVFESASSKRVKSYMERMGLSEQPRMAAIVQREIKPEFAGVLFTRSPTEPERALVEFVRGSGEELVGGRKSAERVLLPRNLDEVQDELMKELLTVGLEVECLFGRPQDIEWAYDGTLWILQSREVTVLGQNKEVRGFKNENWHALKGIPASPGVARGRARFVLDDQPPEEAERVFKEGEILVTYVLHAEHYNLFKKAAGIVTKVDSILSHPAIIARELGIPCVVGVDVEAIMEGDEVIVDGGRGIVYVRNPRRVLRGIELWKSTYREDEIVKELKEGYLKALDELSPEGLENAIVRAFSLVRELYPTDKEKALNIYYFINWLMEEETPRLLAESFDVLDVFSRADRGERPRTDEEARLFEIYRLLKAFINYTDERVRDIPGLLFEV
;
A
#
# COMPACT_ATOMS: atom_id res chain seq x y z
N MET A 1 -11.46 40.36 3.74
CA MET A 1 -11.08 39.74 2.47
C MET A 1 -10.95 38.27 2.74
N PHE A 2 -11.90 37.51 2.23
CA PHE A 2 -12.11 36.10 2.54
C PHE A 2 -11.46 35.19 1.50
N VAL A 3 -11.14 35.74 0.33
CA VAL A 3 -10.48 35.05 -0.78
C VAL A 3 -9.20 35.78 -1.19
N ARG A 4 -8.16 35.01 -1.53
CA ARG A 4 -6.86 35.54 -1.98
C ARG A 4 -6.31 34.75 -3.15
N SER A 5 -5.57 35.40 -4.05
CA SER A 5 -4.78 34.67 -5.04
C SER A 5 -3.74 33.79 -4.34
N LEU A 6 -3.57 32.55 -4.81
CA LEU A 6 -2.57 31.63 -4.27
C LEU A 6 -1.15 32.23 -4.37
N SER A 7 -0.82 32.91 -5.47
CA SER A 7 0.49 33.53 -5.69
C SER A 7 0.75 34.76 -4.82
N ALA A 8 -0.32 35.43 -4.34
CA ALA A 8 -0.18 36.56 -3.43
C ALA A 8 0.28 36.12 -2.03
N GLY A 9 0.04 34.85 -1.67
CA GLY A 9 0.36 34.28 -0.37
C GLY A 9 -0.47 34.87 0.77
N GLY A 10 -0.04 34.53 1.98
CA GLY A 10 -0.68 34.87 3.26
C GLY A 10 0.09 34.21 4.40
N SER A 11 -0.29 34.45 5.65
CA SER A 11 0.30 33.71 6.78
C SER A 11 -0.27 32.29 6.86
N VAL A 12 0.44 31.37 7.53
CA VAL A 12 -0.09 30.02 7.79
C VAL A 12 -1.43 30.08 8.53
N ASP A 13 -1.60 31.04 9.44
CA ASP A 13 -2.87 31.24 10.16
C ASP A 13 -4.04 31.68 9.26
N GLU A 14 -3.74 32.34 8.14
CA GLU A 14 -4.73 32.89 7.21
C GLU A 14 -5.09 31.89 6.09
N ILE A 15 -4.11 31.18 5.54
CA ILE A 15 -4.28 30.33 4.34
C ILE A 15 -3.94 28.86 4.57
N GLY A 16 -3.53 28.48 5.77
CA GLY A 16 -3.06 27.13 6.08
C GLY A 16 -1.68 26.83 5.49
N ASN A 17 -1.10 25.71 5.91
CA ASN A 17 0.30 25.40 5.62
C ASN A 17 0.53 24.99 4.15
N LYS A 18 -0.39 24.19 3.57
CA LYS A 18 -0.26 23.74 2.17
C LYS A 18 -0.31 24.91 1.20
N ALA A 19 -1.27 25.80 1.37
CA ALA A 19 -1.39 27.00 0.54
C ALA A 19 -0.19 27.95 0.74
N TYR A 20 0.29 28.09 1.98
CA TYR A 20 1.49 28.87 2.27
C TYR A 20 2.69 28.37 1.47
N ARG A 21 2.99 27.06 1.52
CA ARG A 21 4.11 26.49 0.77
C ARG A 21 3.93 26.60 -0.75
N LEU A 22 2.71 26.34 -1.25
CA LEU A 22 2.40 26.50 -2.67
C LEU A 22 2.54 27.95 -3.14
N SER A 23 2.22 28.93 -2.29
CA SER A 23 2.39 30.36 -2.64
C SER A 23 3.85 30.76 -2.83
N ILE A 24 4.77 30.12 -2.10
CA ILE A 24 6.21 30.31 -2.25
C ILE A 24 6.67 29.66 -3.55
N LEU A 25 6.25 28.42 -3.80
CA LEU A 25 6.62 27.67 -4.99
C LEU A 25 6.11 28.32 -6.28
N ALA A 26 4.89 28.87 -6.28
CA ALA A 26 4.26 29.51 -7.43
C ALA A 26 5.03 30.75 -7.95
N ARG A 27 6.03 31.25 -7.21
CA ARG A 27 6.90 32.35 -7.64
C ARG A 27 8.05 31.91 -8.55
N TYR A 28 8.40 30.62 -8.50
CA TYR A 28 9.60 30.07 -9.14
C TYR A 28 9.29 28.89 -10.05
N PHE A 29 8.18 28.17 -9.80
CA PHE A 29 7.84 26.93 -10.45
C PHE A 29 6.41 26.95 -10.99
N ASN A 30 6.14 26.01 -11.91
CA ASN A 30 4.81 25.76 -12.43
C ASN A 30 3.94 25.12 -11.34
N VAL A 31 3.18 25.96 -10.63
CA VAL A 31 2.11 25.54 -9.72
C VAL A 31 0.78 25.84 -10.39
N PRO A 32 -0.22 24.93 -10.36
CA PRO A 32 -1.53 25.21 -10.93
C PRO A 32 -2.11 26.51 -10.36
N THR A 33 -2.54 27.40 -11.24
CA THR A 33 -3.12 28.68 -10.85
C THR A 33 -4.42 28.48 -10.08
N GLY A 34 -4.70 29.40 -9.16
CA GLY A 34 -5.81 29.25 -8.24
C GLY A 34 -5.85 30.32 -7.18
N PHE A 35 -6.81 30.17 -6.27
CA PHE A 35 -7.02 31.05 -5.13
C PHE A 35 -7.29 30.25 -3.86
N VAL A 36 -7.24 30.92 -2.73
CA VAL A 36 -7.45 30.35 -1.40
C VAL A 36 -8.63 31.04 -0.75
N VAL A 37 -9.59 30.24 -0.30
CA VAL A 37 -10.66 30.67 0.60
C VAL A 37 -10.11 30.51 2.03
N THR A 38 -9.95 31.64 2.71
CA THR A 38 -9.14 31.78 3.94
C THR A 38 -9.77 31.12 5.17
N THR A 39 -8.98 30.97 6.23
CA THR A 39 -9.47 30.53 7.54
C THR A 39 -10.52 31.47 8.15
N GLY A 40 -10.51 32.77 7.79
CA GLY A 40 -11.56 33.71 8.18
C GLY A 40 -12.91 33.39 7.55
N ALA A 41 -12.93 32.90 6.30
CA ALA A 41 -14.15 32.42 5.66
C ALA A 41 -14.68 31.15 6.33
N TYR A 42 -13.77 30.26 6.76
CA TYR A 42 -14.10 29.08 7.54
C TYR A 42 -14.75 29.44 8.89
N ASP A 43 -14.23 30.45 9.59
CA ASP A 43 -14.80 30.88 10.88
C ASP A 43 -16.24 31.39 10.70
N LEU A 44 -16.52 32.19 9.67
CA LEU A 44 -17.88 32.64 9.36
C LEU A 44 -18.80 31.48 8.96
N TRP A 45 -18.33 30.58 8.09
CA TRP A 45 -19.08 29.39 7.70
C TRP A 45 -19.46 28.54 8.92
N LYS A 46 -18.55 28.40 9.88
CA LYS A 46 -18.76 27.63 11.11
C LYS A 46 -19.81 28.26 12.02
N GLU A 47 -19.92 29.58 12.04
CA GLU A 47 -20.95 30.31 12.79
C GLU A 47 -22.33 30.24 12.12
N GLU A 48 -22.39 30.36 10.79
CA GLU A 48 -23.66 30.42 10.04
C GLU A 48 -24.17 29.04 9.56
N GLY A 49 -23.32 28.01 9.56
CA GLY A 49 -23.62 26.68 9.04
C GLY A 49 -23.64 26.58 7.51
N LYS A 50 -23.29 27.66 6.81
CA LYS A 50 -23.17 27.76 5.35
C LYS A 50 -22.26 28.93 5.00
N LEU A 51 -21.75 28.97 3.77
CA LEU A 51 -20.91 30.09 3.33
C LEU A 51 -21.74 31.38 3.24
N PRO A 52 -21.32 32.48 3.90
CA PRO A 52 -22.00 33.76 3.79
C PRO A 52 -21.98 34.28 2.35
N GLN A 53 -23.02 35.03 1.99
CA GLN A 53 -23.19 35.56 0.62
C GLN A 53 -22.00 36.41 0.17
N GLU A 54 -21.43 37.22 1.07
CA GLU A 54 -20.24 38.04 0.78
C GLU A 54 -19.01 37.20 0.41
N VAL A 55 -18.83 36.04 1.04
CA VAL A 55 -17.74 35.10 0.71
C VAL A 55 -17.99 34.46 -0.64
N VAL A 56 -19.24 34.04 -0.92
CA VAL A 56 -19.63 33.45 -2.20
C VAL A 56 -19.41 34.43 -3.36
N GLU A 57 -19.69 35.72 -3.15
CA GLU A 57 -19.44 36.77 -4.12
C GLU A 57 -17.94 36.98 -4.38
N GLU A 58 -17.11 37.06 -3.33
CA GLU A 58 -15.64 37.10 -3.50
C GLU A 58 -15.13 35.85 -4.26
N VAL A 59 -15.61 34.65 -3.91
CA VAL A 59 -15.24 33.40 -4.62
C VAL A 59 -15.61 33.49 -6.10
N LYS A 60 -16.79 34.04 -6.42
CA LYS A 60 -17.25 34.23 -7.79
C LYS A 60 -16.37 35.21 -8.57
N GLU A 61 -15.94 36.30 -7.96
CA GLU A 61 -15.03 37.27 -8.58
C GLU A 61 -13.68 36.61 -8.92
N TYR A 62 -13.08 35.90 -7.96
CA TYR A 62 -11.80 35.21 -8.17
C TYR A 62 -11.91 34.06 -9.18
N PHE A 63 -13.02 33.33 -9.19
CA PHE A 63 -13.28 32.27 -10.16
C PHE A 63 -13.37 32.79 -11.60
N ASN A 64 -14.02 33.95 -11.81
CA ASN A 64 -14.15 34.58 -13.12
C ASN A 64 -12.93 35.41 -13.53
N SER A 65 -11.90 35.51 -12.68
CA SER A 65 -10.67 36.23 -13.02
C SER A 65 -9.93 35.54 -14.17
N PRO A 66 -9.61 36.27 -15.26
CA PRO A 66 -8.91 35.69 -16.41
C PRO A 66 -7.46 35.27 -16.10
N TYR A 67 -6.91 35.74 -14.99
CA TYR A 67 -5.54 35.46 -14.57
C TYR A 67 -5.41 34.24 -13.65
N LEU A 68 -6.53 33.75 -13.10
CA LEU A 68 -6.52 32.67 -12.12
C LEU A 68 -7.09 31.38 -12.70
N LEU A 69 -8.39 31.40 -13.04
CA LEU A 69 -9.08 30.22 -13.56
C LEU A 69 -9.85 30.51 -14.86
N GLU A 70 -10.04 31.78 -15.24
CA GLU A 70 -10.81 32.21 -16.43
C GLU A 70 -12.20 31.54 -16.51
N GLY A 71 -12.84 31.27 -15.37
CA GLY A 71 -14.10 30.53 -15.30
C GLY A 71 -14.06 29.10 -15.86
N LYS A 72 -12.85 28.52 -16.01
CA LYS A 72 -12.67 27.20 -16.62
C LYS A 72 -12.84 26.09 -15.58
N PHE A 73 -13.63 25.12 -15.98
CA PHE A 73 -13.74 23.82 -15.34
C PHE A 73 -12.93 22.76 -16.12
N PRO A 74 -12.52 21.65 -15.49
CA PRO A 74 -12.76 21.31 -14.09
C PRO A 74 -11.78 21.96 -13.11
N VAL A 75 -12.24 22.12 -11.86
CA VAL A 75 -11.42 22.62 -10.74
C VAL A 75 -11.38 21.58 -9.62
N VAL A 76 -10.33 21.69 -8.79
CA VAL A 76 -10.17 20.90 -7.57
C VAL A 76 -10.21 21.82 -6.36
N VAL A 77 -10.86 21.37 -5.28
CA VAL A 77 -10.83 22.03 -3.97
C VAL A 77 -10.04 21.15 -3.01
N ARG A 78 -8.96 21.68 -2.44
CA ARG A 78 -8.05 20.96 -1.54
C ARG A 78 -8.02 21.61 -0.16
N SER A 79 -7.94 20.77 0.86
CA SER A 79 -7.70 21.22 2.24
C SER A 79 -6.32 21.86 2.40
N SER A 80 -6.28 22.87 3.27
CA SER A 80 -5.05 23.52 3.74
C SER A 80 -5.28 23.91 5.20
N ALA A 81 -5.03 22.98 6.12
CA ALA A 81 -5.18 23.29 7.55
C ALA A 81 -3.96 24.04 8.09
N THR A 82 -4.17 24.79 9.17
CA THR A 82 -3.12 25.49 9.94
C THR A 82 -2.06 24.56 10.54
N VAL A 83 -2.40 23.28 10.72
CA VAL A 83 -1.57 22.25 11.36
C VAL A 83 -1.11 21.14 10.42
N GLU A 84 -1.61 21.12 9.19
CA GLU A 84 -1.27 20.12 8.17
C GLU A 84 0.20 20.24 7.74
N ASP A 85 0.82 19.13 7.31
CA ASP A 85 2.21 19.10 6.84
C ASP A 85 3.22 19.77 7.80
N SER A 86 2.92 19.73 9.11
CA SER A 86 3.80 20.28 10.14
C SER A 86 4.83 19.22 10.58
N PRO A 87 5.98 19.62 11.14
CA PRO A 87 6.93 18.67 11.70
C PRO A 87 6.35 17.79 12.83
N LYS A 88 5.25 18.21 13.45
CA LYS A 88 4.59 17.48 14.55
C LYS A 88 3.52 16.50 14.07
N ALA A 89 2.84 16.78 12.95
CA ALA A 89 1.71 16.01 12.46
C ALA A 89 1.52 16.27 10.96
N SER A 90 1.45 15.22 10.14
CA SER A 90 1.31 15.37 8.70
C SER A 90 -0.14 15.54 8.25
N PHE A 91 -1.11 14.97 8.99
CA PHE A 91 -2.51 14.85 8.58
C PHE A 91 -2.70 14.22 7.19
N ALA A 92 -1.73 13.42 6.73
CA ALA A 92 -1.75 12.84 5.39
C ALA A 92 -2.99 11.98 5.14
N GLY A 93 -3.76 12.35 4.11
CA GLY A 93 -5.00 11.68 3.73
C GLY A 93 -6.14 11.81 4.74
N VAL A 94 -5.99 12.61 5.81
CA VAL A 94 -7.00 12.77 6.87
C VAL A 94 -8.07 13.79 6.48
N PHE A 95 -7.67 14.90 5.85
CA PHE A 95 -8.59 15.92 5.36
C PHE A 95 -9.08 15.60 3.94
N GLU A 96 -10.25 16.13 3.56
CA GLU A 96 -10.84 15.86 2.25
C GLU A 96 -10.25 16.75 1.14
N SER A 97 -10.30 16.25 -0.09
CA SER A 97 -10.14 17.00 -1.33
C SER A 97 -11.25 16.59 -2.29
N VAL A 98 -11.78 17.54 -3.05
CA VAL A 98 -12.90 17.33 -3.97
C VAL A 98 -12.43 17.64 -5.39
N THR A 99 -12.38 16.60 -6.23
CA THR A 99 -11.96 16.66 -7.64
C THR A 99 -13.17 16.65 -8.58
N GLY A 100 -12.97 16.93 -9.87
CA GLY A 100 -13.98 16.77 -10.90
C GLY A 100 -15.12 17.80 -10.85
N ILE A 101 -14.93 18.94 -10.20
CA ILE A 101 -15.96 19.98 -10.05
C ILE A 101 -16.14 20.69 -11.39
N LYS A 102 -17.40 20.74 -11.86
CA LYS A 102 -17.77 21.23 -13.21
C LYS A 102 -18.81 22.35 -13.21
N SER A 103 -19.25 22.80 -12.03
CA SER A 103 -20.21 23.89 -11.88
C SER A 103 -19.83 24.76 -10.69
N PHE A 104 -20.30 26.01 -10.69
CA PHE A 104 -20.03 26.94 -9.60
C PHE A 104 -20.75 26.51 -8.31
N ASP A 105 -21.96 25.97 -8.43
CA ASP A 105 -22.71 25.46 -7.27
C ASP A 105 -21.97 24.27 -6.61
N ASP A 106 -21.39 23.39 -7.42
CA ASP A 106 -20.59 22.27 -6.91
C ASP A 106 -19.24 22.74 -6.35
N LEU A 107 -18.70 23.86 -6.83
CA LEU A 107 -17.51 24.51 -6.23
C LEU A 107 -17.82 24.99 -4.81
N ILE A 108 -18.94 25.68 -4.60
CA ILE A 108 -19.34 26.13 -3.26
C ILE A 108 -19.53 24.94 -2.32
N LYS A 109 -20.26 23.90 -2.76
CA LYS A 109 -20.41 22.66 -1.99
C LYS A 109 -19.07 21.97 -1.70
N GLY A 110 -18.13 22.00 -2.66
CA GLY A 110 -16.79 21.45 -2.51
C GLY A 110 -15.99 22.17 -1.42
N ILE A 111 -16.09 23.50 -1.35
CA ILE A 111 -15.47 24.32 -0.29
C ILE A 111 -16.08 23.97 1.08
N GLU A 112 -17.41 23.93 1.19
CA GLU A 112 -18.08 23.58 2.44
C GLU A 112 -17.71 22.17 2.90
N ARG A 113 -17.62 21.20 1.99
CA ARG A 113 -17.19 19.83 2.30
C ARG A 113 -15.76 19.76 2.83
N VAL A 114 -14.83 20.56 2.27
CA VAL A 114 -13.47 20.68 2.82
C VAL A 114 -13.49 21.29 4.21
N PHE A 115 -14.34 22.30 4.46
CA PHE A 115 -14.49 22.92 5.79
C PHE A 115 -15.09 21.94 6.82
N GLU A 116 -16.11 21.16 6.44
CA GLU A 116 -16.70 20.11 7.28
C GLU A 116 -15.67 19.07 7.71
N SER A 117 -14.75 18.72 6.80
CA SER A 117 -13.73 17.70 7.05
C SER A 117 -12.86 18.01 8.27
N ALA A 118 -12.64 19.29 8.60
CA ALA A 118 -11.89 19.74 9.78
C ALA A 118 -12.50 19.26 11.11
N SER A 119 -13.80 18.99 11.13
CA SER A 119 -14.54 18.53 12.32
C SER A 119 -14.94 17.05 12.27
N SER A 120 -14.51 16.34 11.22
CA SER A 120 -14.81 14.93 10.99
C SER A 120 -14.35 14.05 12.15
N LYS A 121 -15.02 12.90 12.34
CA LYS A 121 -14.60 11.91 13.35
C LYS A 121 -13.15 11.47 13.16
N ARG A 122 -12.69 11.37 11.91
CA ARG A 122 -11.32 10.99 11.55
C ARG A 122 -10.30 12.02 12.01
N VAL A 123 -10.55 13.32 11.80
CA VAL A 123 -9.68 14.40 12.30
C VAL A 123 -9.67 14.43 13.82
N LYS A 124 -10.84 14.35 14.48
CA LYS A 124 -10.93 14.32 15.95
C LYS A 124 -10.13 13.16 16.55
N SER A 125 -10.30 11.96 16.00
CA SER A 125 -9.55 10.78 16.40
C SER A 125 -8.05 10.97 16.21
N TYR A 126 -7.62 11.49 15.06
CA TYR A 126 -6.19 11.76 14.80
C TYR A 126 -5.61 12.80 15.77
N MET A 127 -6.34 13.87 16.08
CA MET A 127 -5.90 14.90 17.03
C MET A 127 -5.76 14.38 18.46
N GLU A 128 -6.77 13.64 18.95
CA GLU A 128 -6.71 12.99 20.27
C GLU A 128 -5.50 12.06 20.34
N ARG A 129 -5.26 11.30 19.26
CA ARG A 129 -4.10 10.42 19.13
C ARG A 129 -2.79 11.23 19.17
N MET A 130 -2.70 12.38 18.51
CA MET A 130 -1.48 13.20 18.53
C MET A 130 -1.31 14.07 19.79
N GLY A 131 -2.26 14.03 20.72
CA GLY A 131 -2.24 14.90 21.91
C GLY A 131 -2.45 16.37 21.54
N LEU A 132 -3.14 16.65 20.44
CA LEU A 132 -3.44 18.00 19.97
C LEU A 132 -4.79 18.45 20.54
N SER A 133 -4.80 19.55 21.29
CA SER A 133 -5.99 20.07 21.96
C SER A 133 -6.77 21.14 21.18
N GLU A 134 -6.13 21.79 20.21
CA GLU A 134 -6.73 22.90 19.46
C GLU A 134 -7.27 22.43 18.11
N GLN A 135 -8.56 22.70 17.86
CA GLN A 135 -9.22 22.38 16.60
C GLN A 135 -8.55 23.12 15.45
N PRO A 136 -8.21 22.43 14.34
CA PRO A 136 -7.55 23.05 13.21
C PRO A 136 -8.50 24.03 12.53
N ARG A 137 -8.01 25.25 12.28
CA ARG A 137 -8.64 26.15 11.30
C ARG A 137 -8.28 25.68 9.90
N MET A 138 -9.26 25.73 9.00
CA MET A 138 -9.15 25.19 7.64
C MET A 138 -9.25 26.32 6.61
N ALA A 139 -8.35 26.32 5.65
CA ALA A 139 -8.50 27.06 4.40
C ALA A 139 -8.77 26.07 3.26
N ALA A 140 -9.39 26.55 2.17
CA ALA A 140 -9.65 25.75 0.99
C ALA A 140 -8.92 26.34 -0.22
N ILE A 141 -8.06 25.53 -0.85
CA ILE A 141 -7.35 25.90 -2.08
C ILE A 141 -8.22 25.49 -3.26
N VAL A 142 -8.53 26.43 -4.14
CA VAL A 142 -9.23 26.20 -5.41
C VAL A 142 -8.24 26.34 -6.55
N GLN A 143 -8.00 25.28 -7.30
CA GLN A 143 -7.04 25.24 -8.41
C GLN A 143 -7.64 24.63 -9.66
N ARG A 144 -7.06 24.95 -10.81
CA ARG A 144 -7.32 24.20 -12.05
C ARG A 144 -6.94 22.73 -11.83
N GLU A 145 -7.85 21.82 -12.18
CA GLU A 145 -7.55 20.40 -12.12
C GLU A 145 -6.66 19.99 -13.30
N ILE A 146 -5.53 19.35 -12.99
CA ILE A 146 -4.59 18.84 -13.99
C ILE A 146 -5.01 17.43 -14.37
N LYS A 147 -5.01 17.12 -15.67
CA LYS A 147 -5.19 15.76 -16.18
C LYS A 147 -3.83 15.21 -16.60
N PRO A 148 -3.10 14.55 -15.69
CA PRO A 148 -1.75 14.09 -15.96
C PRO A 148 -1.72 12.94 -16.97
N GLU A 149 -0.68 12.94 -17.81
CA GLU A 149 -0.15 11.72 -18.42
C GLU A 149 0.60 10.90 -17.37
N PHE A 150 1.40 11.55 -16.52
CA PHE A 150 2.09 10.95 -15.38
C PHE A 150 1.88 11.77 -14.12
N ALA A 151 1.74 11.10 -12.99
CA ALA A 151 1.73 11.74 -11.69
C ALA A 151 2.52 10.89 -10.70
N GLY A 152 3.14 11.55 -9.73
CA GLY A 152 4.03 10.87 -8.83
C GLY A 152 4.53 11.75 -7.70
N VAL A 153 5.50 11.20 -7.00
CA VAL A 153 6.20 11.84 -5.90
C VAL A 153 7.71 11.77 -6.13
N LEU A 154 8.39 12.87 -5.82
CA LEU A 154 9.84 12.98 -5.76
C LEU A 154 10.26 13.20 -4.31
N PHE A 155 11.08 12.28 -3.80
CA PHE A 155 11.92 12.52 -2.63
C PHE A 155 13.28 13.01 -3.11
N THR A 156 13.58 14.28 -2.84
CA THR A 156 14.89 14.92 -3.15
C THR A 156 16.07 14.21 -2.49
N ARG A 157 15.79 13.54 -1.36
CA ARG A 157 16.64 12.49 -0.78
C ARG A 157 15.78 11.29 -0.44
N SER A 158 16.16 10.13 -0.93
CA SER A 158 15.50 8.87 -0.57
C SER A 158 15.54 8.71 0.97
N PRO A 159 14.42 8.36 1.62
CA PRO A 159 14.41 8.06 3.05
C PRO A 159 15.38 6.94 3.45
N THR A 160 15.80 6.12 2.48
CA THR A 160 16.52 4.86 2.68
C THR A 160 17.93 4.87 2.10
N GLU A 161 18.14 5.66 1.05
CA GLU A 161 19.44 5.92 0.41
C GLU A 161 19.65 7.45 0.28
N PRO A 162 19.94 8.17 1.38
CA PRO A 162 19.90 9.64 1.42
C PRO A 162 20.84 10.37 0.43
N GLU A 163 21.80 9.67 -0.13
CA GLU A 163 22.69 10.12 -1.21
C GLU A 163 22.03 10.15 -2.61
N ARG A 164 20.88 9.49 -2.77
CA ARG A 164 20.09 9.43 -4.02
C ARG A 164 18.77 10.18 -3.88
N ALA A 165 18.21 10.62 -5.00
CA ALA A 165 16.81 11.02 -5.08
C ALA A 165 15.95 9.80 -5.47
N LEU A 166 14.67 9.82 -5.08
CA LEU A 166 13.74 8.73 -5.37
C LEU A 166 12.47 9.29 -6.00
N VAL A 167 12.12 8.76 -7.17
CA VAL A 167 10.88 9.05 -7.88
C VAL A 167 9.99 7.80 -7.87
N GLU A 168 8.73 7.96 -7.45
CA GLU A 168 7.67 6.97 -7.63
C GLU A 168 6.53 7.60 -8.43
N PHE A 169 6.12 6.96 -9.53
CA PHE A 169 5.11 7.52 -10.42
C PHE A 169 4.24 6.45 -11.09
N VAL A 170 3.08 6.88 -11.59
CA VAL A 170 2.16 6.07 -12.40
C VAL A 170 1.74 6.84 -13.64
N ARG A 171 1.26 6.10 -14.63
CA ARG A 171 0.53 6.68 -15.76
C ARG A 171 -0.91 7.01 -15.33
N GLY A 172 -1.33 8.25 -15.54
CA GLY A 172 -2.62 8.78 -15.09
C GLY A 172 -2.56 9.44 -13.71
N SER A 173 -3.63 9.30 -12.92
CA SER A 173 -3.82 10.04 -11.66
C SER A 173 -2.99 9.48 -10.50
N GLY A 174 -2.39 10.36 -9.70
CA GLY A 174 -1.62 10.02 -8.50
C GLY A 174 -2.47 9.52 -7.32
N GLU A 175 -3.79 9.67 -7.34
CA GLU A 175 -4.67 9.09 -6.30
C GLU A 175 -4.57 7.55 -6.26
N GLU A 176 -4.29 6.93 -7.41
CA GLU A 176 -4.15 5.47 -7.53
C GLU A 176 -2.85 4.94 -6.91
N LEU A 177 -1.81 5.79 -6.75
CA LEU A 177 -0.56 5.48 -6.02
C LEU A 177 -0.81 5.34 -4.52
N VAL A 178 -1.49 6.33 -3.92
CA VAL A 178 -1.72 6.37 -2.46
C VAL A 178 -2.66 5.24 -2.01
N GLY A 179 -3.61 4.86 -2.88
CA GLY A 179 -4.56 3.78 -2.64
C GLY A 179 -4.03 2.37 -2.93
N GLY A 180 -2.80 2.21 -3.44
CA GLY A 180 -2.19 0.90 -3.73
C GLY A 180 -2.89 0.08 -4.81
N ARG A 181 -3.63 0.73 -5.73
CA ARG A 181 -4.47 0.02 -6.75
C ARG A 181 -3.73 -0.28 -8.05
N LYS A 182 -2.55 0.32 -8.27
CA LYS A 182 -1.67 0.06 -9.41
C LYS A 182 -0.21 0.01 -8.95
N SER A 183 0.57 -0.90 -9.52
CA SER A 183 2.01 -0.95 -9.31
C SER A 183 2.68 0.32 -9.82
N ALA A 184 3.39 0.99 -8.92
CA ALA A 184 4.15 2.21 -9.20
C ALA A 184 5.47 1.87 -9.93
N GLU A 185 5.87 2.73 -10.86
CA GLU A 185 7.24 2.73 -11.36
C GLU A 185 8.13 3.47 -10.37
N ARG A 186 9.30 2.89 -10.06
CA ARG A 186 10.23 3.40 -9.06
C ARG A 186 11.61 3.60 -9.65
N VAL A 187 12.14 4.82 -9.54
CA VAL A 187 13.45 5.19 -10.08
C VAL A 187 14.29 5.87 -8.99
N LEU A 188 15.46 5.29 -8.70
CA LEU A 188 16.48 5.92 -7.88
C LEU A 188 17.41 6.71 -8.79
N LEU A 189 17.44 8.03 -8.60
CA LEU A 189 18.25 8.94 -9.39
C LEU A 189 19.53 9.33 -8.64
N PRO A 190 20.69 9.38 -9.32
CA PRO A 190 21.84 10.10 -8.79
C PRO A 190 21.45 11.56 -8.58
N ARG A 191 21.96 12.20 -7.53
CA ARG A 191 21.72 13.63 -7.27
C ARG A 191 22.62 14.55 -8.10
N ASN A 192 23.38 13.98 -9.03
CA ASN A 192 24.16 14.68 -10.04
C ASN A 192 23.36 14.72 -11.35
N LEU A 193 22.96 15.91 -11.79
CA LEU A 193 22.13 16.12 -12.99
C LEU A 193 22.79 15.59 -14.28
N ASP A 194 24.12 15.54 -14.34
CA ASP A 194 24.85 15.05 -15.52
C ASP A 194 24.75 13.54 -15.71
N GLU A 195 24.37 12.80 -14.65
CA GLU A 195 24.22 11.35 -14.66
C GLU A 195 22.79 10.91 -15.00
N VAL A 196 21.85 11.84 -15.12
CA VAL A 196 20.45 11.56 -15.47
C VAL A 196 20.24 11.78 -16.97
N GLN A 197 19.90 10.70 -17.67
CA GLN A 197 19.72 10.71 -19.14
C GLN A 197 18.27 10.99 -19.57
N ASP A 198 17.30 10.53 -18.79
CA ASP A 198 15.88 10.78 -19.09
C ASP A 198 15.55 12.25 -18.83
N GLU A 199 15.05 12.95 -19.86
CA GLU A 199 14.82 14.40 -19.81
C GLU A 199 13.77 14.79 -18.76
N LEU A 200 12.69 14.01 -18.61
CA LEU A 200 11.67 14.27 -17.60
C LEU A 200 12.23 14.06 -16.20
N MET A 201 12.97 12.96 -15.97
CA MET A 201 13.61 12.71 -14.68
C MET A 201 14.65 13.77 -14.35
N LYS A 202 15.35 14.28 -15.36
CA LYS A 202 16.33 15.37 -15.20
C LYS A 202 15.65 16.70 -14.87
N GLU A 203 14.57 17.04 -15.55
CA GLU A 203 13.74 18.22 -15.23
C GLU A 203 13.19 18.12 -13.81
N LEU A 204 12.61 16.97 -13.46
CA LEU A 204 12.05 16.71 -12.14
C LEU A 204 13.12 16.79 -11.02
N LEU A 205 14.30 16.21 -11.24
CA LEU A 205 15.41 16.31 -10.29
C LEU A 205 15.92 17.75 -10.17
N THR A 206 16.00 18.50 -11.28
CA THR A 206 16.40 19.92 -11.27
C THR A 206 15.45 20.72 -10.38
N VAL A 207 14.15 20.64 -10.64
CA VAL A 207 13.13 21.30 -9.83
C VAL A 207 13.20 20.83 -8.38
N GLY A 208 13.37 19.53 -8.13
CA GLY A 208 13.49 18.99 -6.79
C GLY A 208 14.66 19.56 -6.00
N LEU A 209 15.85 19.64 -6.59
CA LEU A 209 17.04 20.19 -5.94
C LEU A 209 16.90 21.70 -5.69
N GLU A 210 16.26 22.44 -6.60
CA GLU A 210 15.95 23.86 -6.40
C GLU A 210 14.95 24.06 -5.25
N VAL A 211 13.93 23.19 -5.15
CA VAL A 211 12.96 23.19 -4.05
C VAL A 211 13.60 22.78 -2.70
N GLU A 212 14.51 21.79 -2.68
CA GLU A 212 15.34 21.45 -1.50
C GLU A 212 16.20 22.65 -1.07
N CYS A 213 16.83 23.35 -2.02
CA CYS A 213 17.61 24.55 -1.74
C CYS A 213 16.74 25.67 -1.17
N LEU A 214 15.56 25.89 -1.74
CA LEU A 214 14.63 26.94 -1.32
C LEU A 214 14.14 26.76 0.12
N PHE A 215 13.84 25.52 0.53
CA PHE A 215 13.39 25.21 1.89
C PHE A 215 14.54 24.81 2.84
N GLY A 216 15.76 24.68 2.33
CA GLY A 216 16.97 24.36 3.11
C GLY A 216 17.00 22.95 3.71
N ARG A 217 16.08 22.08 3.29
CA ARG A 217 15.90 20.72 3.82
C ARG A 217 15.40 19.78 2.72
N PRO A 218 15.64 18.46 2.83
CA PRO A 218 15.08 17.50 1.89
C PRO A 218 13.55 17.57 1.85
N GLN A 219 13.03 17.57 0.64
CA GLN A 219 11.61 17.68 0.31
C GLN A 219 11.04 16.38 -0.29
N ASP A 220 9.79 16.13 0.07
CA ASP A 220 8.82 15.19 -0.50
C ASP A 220 7.86 16.04 -1.36
N ILE A 221 7.88 15.84 -2.68
CA ILE A 221 7.23 16.71 -3.66
C ILE A 221 6.24 15.90 -4.48
N GLU A 222 4.96 16.26 -4.43
CA GLU A 222 3.94 15.71 -5.33
C GLU A 222 3.92 16.50 -6.64
N TRP A 223 3.89 15.78 -7.76
CA TRP A 223 3.95 16.37 -9.09
C TRP A 223 3.02 15.66 -10.09
N ALA A 224 2.67 16.39 -11.14
CA ALA A 224 1.92 15.91 -12.29
C ALA A 224 2.55 16.42 -13.59
N TYR A 225 2.44 15.64 -14.65
CA TYR A 225 2.97 15.97 -15.96
C TYR A 225 1.92 15.75 -17.04
N ASP A 226 1.60 16.80 -17.80
CA ASP A 226 0.67 16.77 -18.96
C ASP A 226 1.34 17.30 -20.25
N GLY A 227 2.68 17.20 -20.32
CA GLY A 227 3.52 17.96 -21.24
C GLY A 227 4.12 19.21 -20.59
N THR A 228 3.63 19.60 -19.42
CA THR A 228 4.25 20.55 -18.50
C THR A 228 4.40 19.90 -17.14
N LEU A 229 5.56 20.05 -16.49
CA LEU A 229 5.75 19.61 -15.11
C LEU A 229 5.06 20.59 -14.16
N TRP A 230 4.10 20.09 -13.37
CA TRP A 230 3.36 20.83 -12.36
C TRP A 230 3.72 20.34 -10.96
N ILE A 231 4.01 21.29 -10.06
CA ILE A 231 4.21 21.00 -8.64
C ILE A 231 2.88 21.15 -7.90
N LEU A 232 2.43 20.07 -7.29
CA LEU A 232 1.13 19.97 -6.62
C LEU A 232 1.25 20.12 -5.11
N GLN A 233 2.35 19.69 -4.50
CA GLN A 233 2.62 19.83 -3.07
C GLN A 233 4.12 19.70 -2.80
N SER A 234 4.58 20.29 -1.70
CA SER A 234 5.92 20.04 -1.18
C SER A 234 5.89 20.06 0.35
N ARG A 235 6.51 19.06 0.96
CA ARG A 235 6.68 18.97 2.41
C ARG A 235 8.07 18.47 2.79
N GLU A 236 8.47 18.70 4.05
CA GLU A 236 9.76 18.21 4.53
C GLU A 236 9.76 16.68 4.64
N VAL A 237 10.88 16.03 4.30
CA VAL A 237 11.10 14.61 4.62
C VAL A 237 11.35 14.49 6.12
N THR A 238 10.41 13.90 6.86
CA THR A 238 10.43 13.84 8.34
C THR A 238 11.38 12.78 8.91
N VAL A 239 11.80 11.79 8.11
CA VAL A 239 12.76 10.76 8.55
C VAL A 239 13.81 10.50 7.47
N LEU A 240 15.07 10.79 7.79
CA LEU A 240 16.25 10.39 7.03
C LEU A 240 17.04 9.39 7.88
N GLY A 241 17.30 8.20 7.34
CA GLY A 241 17.75 7.02 8.07
C GLY A 241 18.90 7.23 9.09
N GLN A 242 18.68 6.72 10.30
CA GLN A 242 19.76 6.19 11.13
C GLN A 242 19.93 4.71 10.77
N ASN A 243 20.91 4.39 9.92
CA ASN A 243 21.31 3.01 9.67
C ASN A 243 22.00 2.44 10.92
N LYS A 244 21.29 1.67 11.74
CA LYS A 244 21.92 0.75 12.68
C LYS A 244 22.15 -0.58 11.97
N GLU A 245 23.42 -0.92 11.74
CA GLU A 245 23.79 -2.26 11.25
C GLU A 245 23.25 -3.33 12.23
N VAL A 246 22.48 -4.29 11.71
CA VAL A 246 22.21 -5.52 12.45
C VAL A 246 23.37 -6.49 12.22
N ARG A 247 24.27 -6.60 13.20
CA ARG A 247 25.32 -7.64 13.21
C ARG A 247 24.80 -8.88 13.91
N GLY A 248 24.88 -10.01 13.20
CA GLY A 248 24.84 -11.35 13.79
C GLY A 248 23.52 -12.09 13.65
N PHE A 249 23.31 -12.77 12.52
CA PHE A 249 22.41 -13.92 12.43
C PHE A 249 23.09 -15.05 11.65
N LYS A 250 24.14 -15.63 12.22
CA LYS A 250 24.70 -16.91 11.79
C LYS A 250 24.32 -17.93 12.87
N ASN A 251 23.27 -18.72 12.63
CA ASN A 251 22.87 -19.98 13.33
C ASN A 251 21.39 -20.12 13.75
N GLU A 252 20.46 -19.30 13.27
CA GLU A 252 19.03 -19.46 13.59
C GLU A 252 18.19 -19.46 12.30
N ASN A 253 17.12 -20.26 12.24
CA ASN A 253 16.22 -20.51 11.08
C ASN A 253 15.45 -19.26 10.57
N TRP A 254 16.15 -18.16 10.34
CA TRP A 254 15.62 -16.90 9.85
C TRP A 254 15.71 -16.85 8.32
N HIS A 255 14.64 -16.37 7.72
CA HIS A 255 14.51 -16.21 6.27
C HIS A 255 14.25 -14.75 5.97
N ALA A 256 15.01 -14.20 5.03
CA ALA A 256 14.87 -12.81 4.62
C ALA A 256 13.86 -12.73 3.46
N LEU A 257 12.74 -12.06 3.69
CA LEU A 257 11.86 -11.54 2.66
C LEU A 257 12.35 -10.14 2.29
N LYS A 258 12.46 -9.87 0.99
CA LYS A 258 12.88 -8.58 0.48
C LYS A 258 11.65 -7.75 0.15
N GLY A 259 11.66 -6.49 0.58
CA GLY A 259 10.69 -5.49 0.16
C GLY A 259 11.38 -4.16 -0.12
N ILE A 260 10.58 -3.11 -0.05
CA ILE A 260 10.99 -1.73 -0.22
C ILE A 260 11.14 -1.11 1.16
N PRO A 261 12.32 -0.56 1.51
CA PRO A 261 12.47 0.17 2.75
C PRO A 261 11.57 1.41 2.70
N ALA A 262 10.79 1.64 3.76
CA ALA A 262 9.82 2.74 3.80
C ALA A 262 10.01 3.64 5.01
N SER A 263 10.33 3.06 6.17
CA SER A 263 10.69 3.81 7.38
C SER A 263 11.85 3.12 8.08
N PRO A 264 12.98 3.81 8.34
CA PRO A 264 14.20 3.21 8.87
C PRO A 264 14.06 2.76 10.32
N GLY A 265 14.99 1.89 10.74
CA GLY A 265 15.04 1.32 12.09
C GLY A 265 14.88 -0.20 12.06
N VAL A 266 14.99 -0.82 13.24
CA VAL A 266 14.91 -2.28 13.40
C VAL A 266 13.98 -2.62 14.55
N ALA A 267 13.01 -3.49 14.29
CA ALA A 267 12.05 -3.96 15.27
C ALA A 267 11.92 -5.47 15.25
N ARG A 268 11.59 -6.08 16.38
CA ARG A 268 11.31 -7.51 16.52
C ARG A 268 10.01 -7.69 17.29
N GLY A 269 9.15 -8.58 16.82
CA GLY A 269 7.88 -8.90 17.47
C GLY A 269 7.20 -10.10 16.84
N ARG A 270 6.00 -10.44 17.32
CA ARG A 270 5.16 -11.46 16.68
C ARG A 270 4.34 -10.83 15.56
N ALA A 271 4.27 -11.47 14.40
CA ALA A 271 3.40 -11.07 13.30
C ALA A 271 1.94 -11.12 13.75
N ARG A 272 1.19 -10.06 13.44
CA ARG A 272 -0.26 -9.98 13.63
C ARG A 272 -0.89 -9.45 12.35
N PHE A 273 -1.76 -10.24 11.74
CA PHE A 273 -2.48 -9.82 10.54
C PHE A 273 -3.66 -8.94 10.90
N VAL A 274 -3.82 -7.86 10.16
CA VAL A 274 -5.02 -7.02 10.15
C VAL A 274 -5.50 -6.94 8.71
N LEU A 275 -6.71 -7.45 8.49
CA LEU A 275 -7.33 -7.49 7.17
C LEU A 275 -7.86 -6.10 6.79
N ASP A 276 -7.90 -5.83 5.49
CA ASP A 276 -8.21 -4.51 4.93
C ASP A 276 -9.62 -4.02 5.28
N ASP A 277 -10.58 -4.95 5.41
CA ASP A 277 -11.98 -4.70 5.75
C ASP A 277 -12.27 -4.81 7.25
N GLN A 278 -11.25 -5.10 8.08
CA GLN A 278 -11.45 -5.30 9.50
C GLN A 278 -11.76 -3.97 10.22
N PRO A 279 -12.87 -3.87 10.96
CA PRO A 279 -13.23 -2.66 11.68
C PRO A 279 -12.13 -2.22 12.66
N PRO A 280 -11.81 -0.91 12.76
CA PRO A 280 -10.72 -0.43 13.62
C PRO A 280 -10.82 -0.89 15.07
N GLU A 281 -12.02 -0.89 15.65
CA GLU A 281 -12.26 -1.32 17.04
C GLU A 281 -11.92 -2.80 17.26
N GLU A 282 -12.24 -3.66 16.28
CA GLU A 282 -11.94 -5.08 16.35
C GLU A 282 -10.44 -5.34 16.18
N ALA A 283 -9.83 -4.69 15.20
CA ALA A 283 -8.40 -4.75 14.98
C ALA A 283 -7.63 -4.28 16.23
N GLU A 284 -8.05 -3.18 16.86
CA GLU A 284 -7.43 -2.64 18.09
C GLU A 284 -7.56 -3.58 19.30
N ARG A 285 -8.62 -4.40 19.34
CA ARG A 285 -8.85 -5.39 20.40
C ARG A 285 -7.94 -6.61 20.26
N VAL A 286 -7.68 -7.05 19.03
CA VAL A 286 -6.88 -8.26 18.76
C VAL A 286 -5.37 -7.96 18.73
N PHE A 287 -4.99 -6.75 18.31
CA PHE A 287 -3.59 -6.33 18.18
C PHE A 287 -2.99 -5.90 19.53
N LYS A 288 -1.85 -6.49 19.89
CA LYS A 288 -1.16 -6.21 21.17
C LYS A 288 0.05 -5.30 20.97
N GLU A 289 0.34 -4.50 22.01
CA GLU A 289 1.54 -3.66 22.06
C GLU A 289 2.81 -4.47 21.79
N GLY A 290 3.66 -4.01 20.89
CA GLY A 290 4.93 -4.64 20.54
C GLY A 290 4.85 -5.74 19.47
N GLU A 291 3.66 -6.04 18.93
CA GLU A 291 3.51 -6.93 17.77
C GLU A 291 3.98 -6.25 16.46
N ILE A 292 4.31 -7.06 15.46
CA ILE A 292 4.60 -6.60 14.08
C ILE A 292 3.28 -6.61 13.31
N LEU A 293 2.88 -5.45 12.81
CA LEU A 293 1.69 -5.30 11.99
C LEU A 293 1.95 -5.80 10.57
N VAL A 294 1.22 -6.84 10.17
CA VAL A 294 1.26 -7.40 8.81
C VAL A 294 -0.08 -7.15 8.14
N THR A 295 -0.08 -6.57 6.93
CA THR A 295 -1.33 -6.16 6.27
C THR A 295 -1.21 -6.08 4.74
N TYR A 296 -2.31 -6.25 4.01
CA TYR A 296 -2.34 -6.11 2.56
C TYR A 296 -2.45 -4.64 2.18
N VAL A 297 -3.51 -3.97 2.64
CA VAL A 297 -3.76 -2.53 2.53
C VAL A 297 -4.37 -2.04 3.84
N LEU A 298 -3.82 -0.97 4.44
CA LEU A 298 -4.39 -0.42 5.67
C LEU A 298 -4.58 1.10 5.56
N HIS A 299 -5.77 1.59 5.95
CA HIS A 299 -6.14 3.00 5.85
C HIS A 299 -5.78 3.77 7.13
N ALA A 300 -5.72 5.12 7.06
CA ALA A 300 -5.28 5.92 8.21
C ALA A 300 -6.21 5.87 9.44
N GLU A 301 -7.40 5.28 9.31
CA GLU A 301 -8.37 5.12 10.42
C GLU A 301 -7.82 4.19 11.52
N HIS A 302 -6.95 3.25 11.15
CA HIS A 302 -6.29 2.31 12.05
C HIS A 302 -5.09 2.89 12.82
N TYR A 303 -4.90 4.22 12.88
CA TYR A 303 -3.74 4.90 13.48
C TYR A 303 -3.31 4.38 14.88
N ASN A 304 -4.25 4.00 15.75
CA ASN A 304 -3.93 3.42 17.07
C ASN A 304 -3.15 2.11 16.97
N LEU A 305 -3.42 1.29 15.95
CA LEU A 305 -2.66 0.06 15.70
C LEU A 305 -1.21 0.37 15.38
N PHE A 306 -0.99 1.37 14.52
CA PHE A 306 0.34 1.80 14.16
C PHE A 306 1.13 2.20 15.41
N LYS A 307 0.54 2.97 16.34
CA LYS A 307 1.20 3.33 17.61
C LYS A 307 1.63 2.14 18.47
N LYS A 308 0.81 1.08 18.49
CA LYS A 308 1.08 -0.14 19.25
C LYS A 308 2.13 -1.04 18.57
N ALA A 309 2.33 -0.87 17.27
CA ALA A 309 3.16 -1.75 16.47
C ALA A 309 4.64 -1.47 16.72
N ALA A 310 5.42 -2.53 16.97
CA ALA A 310 6.87 -2.41 17.02
C ALA A 310 7.47 -2.17 15.62
N GLY A 311 6.84 -2.73 14.58
CA GLY A 311 7.25 -2.60 13.19
C GLY A 311 6.10 -2.95 12.25
N ILE A 312 6.20 -2.55 10.98
CA ILE A 312 5.13 -2.68 9.99
C ILE A 312 5.65 -3.39 8.74
N VAL A 313 4.86 -4.32 8.23
CA VAL A 313 5.11 -5.06 6.98
C VAL A 313 3.84 -5.03 6.14
N THR A 314 3.94 -4.63 4.88
CA THR A 314 2.76 -4.60 4.01
C THR A 314 3.04 -5.06 2.59
N LYS A 315 2.00 -5.59 1.93
CA LYS A 315 2.03 -6.00 0.52
C LYS A 315 2.04 -4.82 -0.45
N VAL A 316 1.45 -3.67 -0.08
CA VAL A 316 1.42 -2.48 -0.97
C VAL A 316 2.83 -2.12 -1.40
N ASP A 317 3.09 -2.01 -2.69
CA ASP A 317 4.40 -1.80 -3.29
C ASP A 317 4.77 -0.31 -3.44
N SER A 318 4.42 0.53 -2.45
CA SER A 318 4.74 1.97 -2.47
C SER A 318 5.05 2.55 -1.09
N ILE A 319 6.07 3.40 -1.02
CA ILE A 319 6.42 4.18 0.19
C ILE A 319 5.45 5.35 0.46
N LEU A 320 4.55 5.60 -0.49
CA LEU A 320 3.46 6.57 -0.40
C LEU A 320 2.18 5.97 0.17
N SER A 321 2.15 4.65 0.38
CA SER A 321 1.03 3.99 1.03
C SER A 321 0.79 4.55 2.43
N HIS A 322 -0.47 4.55 2.88
CA HIS A 322 -0.81 5.02 4.24
C HIS A 322 0.05 4.34 5.33
N PRO A 323 0.33 3.02 5.30
CA PRO A 323 1.21 2.39 6.27
C PRO A 323 2.64 2.97 6.26
N ALA A 324 3.20 3.26 5.09
CA ALA A 324 4.53 3.83 4.96
C ALA A 324 4.62 5.29 5.43
N ILE A 325 3.62 6.12 5.13
CA ILE A 325 3.57 7.51 5.59
C ILE A 325 3.44 7.58 7.11
N ILE A 326 2.50 6.83 7.69
CA ILE A 326 2.26 6.82 9.14
C ILE A 326 3.47 6.24 9.89
N ALA A 327 4.09 5.17 9.36
CA ALA A 327 5.28 4.60 9.94
C ALA A 327 6.43 5.61 10.05
N ARG A 328 6.67 6.39 8.99
CA ARG A 328 7.67 7.46 9.00
C ARG A 328 7.32 8.53 10.02
N GLU A 329 6.07 9.00 10.05
CA GLU A 329 5.62 10.00 11.01
C GLU A 329 5.86 9.57 12.46
N LEU A 330 5.60 8.29 12.77
CA LEU A 330 5.76 7.71 14.10
C LEU A 330 7.18 7.19 14.39
N GLY A 331 8.09 7.21 13.42
CA GLY A 331 9.43 6.65 13.56
C GLY A 331 9.46 5.12 13.75
N ILE A 332 8.45 4.42 13.24
CA ILE A 332 8.30 2.96 13.35
C ILE A 332 8.98 2.31 12.14
N PRO A 333 9.82 1.26 12.32
CA PRO A 333 10.41 0.51 11.22
C PRO A 333 9.34 -0.07 10.28
N CYS A 334 9.48 0.19 8.98
CA CYS A 334 8.49 -0.25 8.00
C CYS A 334 9.14 -0.72 6.69
N VAL A 335 8.67 -1.87 6.21
CA VAL A 335 9.00 -2.43 4.89
C VAL A 335 7.71 -2.68 4.13
N VAL A 336 7.63 -2.15 2.92
CA VAL A 336 6.46 -2.28 2.03
C VAL A 336 6.80 -3.18 0.84
N GLY A 337 5.82 -3.59 0.04
CA GLY A 337 6.02 -4.49 -1.09
C GLY A 337 6.61 -5.85 -0.70
N VAL A 338 6.26 -6.35 0.49
CA VAL A 338 6.71 -7.65 0.99
C VAL A 338 5.66 -8.70 0.62
N ASP A 339 6.12 -9.89 0.23
CA ASP A 339 5.28 -11.08 0.10
C ASP A 339 4.77 -11.52 1.49
N VAL A 340 3.71 -10.85 1.96
CA VAL A 340 3.13 -11.06 3.30
C VAL A 340 2.53 -12.45 3.44
N GLU A 341 2.16 -13.10 2.33
CA GLU A 341 1.69 -14.49 2.29
C GLU A 341 2.73 -15.49 2.80
N ALA A 342 4.01 -15.15 2.77
CA ALA A 342 5.09 -15.96 3.34
C ALA A 342 5.18 -15.88 4.87
N ILE A 343 4.46 -14.96 5.51
CA ILE A 343 4.43 -14.73 6.97
C ILE A 343 3.17 -15.36 7.57
N MET A 344 3.27 -16.02 8.73
CA MET A 344 2.13 -16.56 9.45
C MET A 344 1.77 -15.74 10.69
N GLU A 345 0.50 -15.76 11.05
CA GLU A 345 -0.01 -15.21 12.29
C GLU A 345 0.76 -15.76 13.50
N GLY A 346 1.34 -14.88 14.31
CA GLY A 346 2.14 -15.21 15.49
C GLY A 346 3.62 -15.52 15.24
N ASP A 347 4.08 -15.53 13.99
CA ASP A 347 5.48 -15.76 13.63
C ASP A 347 6.40 -14.75 14.29
N GLU A 348 7.61 -15.16 14.62
CA GLU A 348 8.61 -14.21 15.09
C GLU A 348 9.23 -13.49 13.90
N VAL A 349 9.07 -12.16 13.85
CA VAL A 349 9.48 -11.32 12.73
C VAL A 349 10.42 -10.23 13.20
N ILE A 350 11.46 -9.97 12.42
CA ILE A 350 12.35 -8.82 12.55
C ILE A 350 12.18 -7.96 11.30
N VAL A 351 11.78 -6.71 11.47
CA VAL A 351 11.61 -5.73 10.40
C VAL A 351 12.85 -4.84 10.40
N ASP A 352 13.64 -4.90 9.32
CA ASP A 352 14.72 -3.95 9.04
C ASP A 352 14.24 -2.97 7.97
N GLY A 353 13.64 -1.88 8.45
CA GLY A 353 13.06 -0.85 7.60
C GLY A 353 14.09 0.00 6.87
N GLY A 354 15.36 -0.02 7.31
CA GLY A 354 16.45 0.67 6.62
C GLY A 354 16.93 -0.08 5.38
N ARG A 355 17.11 -1.40 5.49
CA ARG A 355 17.54 -2.26 4.37
C ARG A 355 16.39 -2.80 3.52
N GLY A 356 15.15 -2.68 3.99
CA GLY A 356 13.98 -3.21 3.30
C GLY A 356 13.91 -4.73 3.40
N ILE A 357 14.34 -5.28 4.53
CA ILE A 357 14.40 -6.74 4.75
C ILE A 357 13.53 -7.10 5.94
N VAL A 358 12.67 -8.09 5.76
CA VAL A 358 11.89 -8.71 6.83
C VAL A 358 12.45 -10.10 7.09
N TYR A 359 12.98 -10.33 8.28
CA TYR A 359 13.40 -11.67 8.69
C TYR A 359 12.25 -12.37 9.40
N VAL A 360 11.87 -13.54 8.92
CA VAL A 360 10.83 -14.37 9.53
C VAL A 360 11.48 -15.62 10.08
N ARG A 361 11.14 -15.98 11.32
CA ARG A 361 11.58 -17.23 11.93
C ARG A 361 10.61 -18.34 11.56
N ASN A 362 11.07 -19.29 10.74
CA ASN A 362 10.25 -20.37 10.17
C ASN A 362 9.04 -19.89 9.31
N PRO A 363 9.22 -19.04 8.28
CA PRO A 363 8.14 -18.76 7.32
C PRO A 363 7.68 -20.06 6.64
N ARG A 364 6.54 -20.03 5.95
CA ARG A 364 5.98 -21.17 5.19
C ARG A 364 7.08 -22.09 4.67
N ARG A 365 7.24 -23.26 5.29
CA ARG A 365 8.22 -24.31 4.91
C ARG A 365 7.95 -24.88 3.51
N VAL A 366 6.84 -24.51 2.87
CA VAL A 366 6.40 -25.02 1.58
C VAL A 366 7.26 -24.45 0.44
N LEU A 367 7.62 -23.16 0.44
CA LEU A 367 8.34 -22.56 -0.70
C LEU A 367 9.84 -22.93 -0.77
N ARG A 368 10.57 -22.94 0.36
CA ARG A 368 11.94 -23.51 0.36
C ARG A 368 11.95 -25.02 0.18
N GLY A 369 10.92 -25.73 0.66
CA GLY A 369 10.77 -27.17 0.47
C GLY A 369 10.65 -27.50 -1.01
N ILE A 370 9.80 -26.81 -1.76
CA ILE A 370 9.57 -27.04 -3.19
C ILE A 370 10.78 -26.64 -4.04
N GLU A 371 11.46 -25.53 -3.79
CA GLU A 371 12.67 -25.17 -4.59
C GLU A 371 13.85 -26.11 -4.31
N LEU A 372 14.08 -26.48 -3.05
CA LEU A 372 15.12 -27.46 -2.70
C LEU A 372 14.74 -28.85 -3.22
N TRP A 373 13.48 -29.26 -3.06
CA TRP A 373 12.93 -30.50 -3.61
C TRP A 373 13.02 -30.53 -5.13
N LYS A 374 12.63 -29.48 -5.86
CA LYS A 374 12.78 -29.37 -7.33
C LYS A 374 14.23 -29.58 -7.76
N SER A 375 15.19 -29.10 -6.96
CA SER A 375 16.63 -29.29 -7.22
C SER A 375 17.17 -30.69 -6.88
N THR A 376 16.50 -31.42 -5.96
CA THR A 376 16.86 -32.78 -5.52
C THR A 376 15.85 -33.85 -5.96
N TYR A 377 14.89 -33.48 -6.80
CA TYR A 377 13.75 -34.31 -7.19
C TYR A 377 14.26 -35.55 -7.91
N ARG A 378 13.72 -36.71 -7.51
CA ARG A 378 13.95 -37.97 -8.20
C ARG A 378 12.61 -38.58 -8.53
N GLU A 379 12.36 -38.74 -9.83
CA GLU A 379 11.22 -39.51 -10.29
C GLU A 379 11.57 -40.99 -10.15
N ASP A 380 11.10 -41.60 -9.05
CA ASP A 380 11.16 -43.05 -8.86
C ASP A 380 9.87 -43.72 -9.36
N GLU A 381 9.84 -45.05 -9.37
CA GLU A 381 8.67 -45.80 -9.87
C GLU A 381 7.37 -45.46 -9.12
N ILE A 382 7.45 -45.12 -7.83
CA ILE A 382 6.26 -44.76 -7.02
C ILE A 382 5.72 -43.40 -7.47
N VAL A 383 6.61 -42.41 -7.58
CA VAL A 383 6.25 -41.06 -8.05
C VAL A 383 5.69 -41.12 -9.47
N LYS A 384 6.29 -41.93 -10.34
CA LYS A 384 5.85 -42.12 -11.72
C LYS A 384 4.44 -42.72 -11.78
N GLU A 385 4.17 -43.78 -11.01
CA GLU A 385 2.85 -44.41 -10.96
C GLU A 385 1.78 -43.44 -10.42
N LEU A 386 2.12 -42.66 -9.38
CA LEU A 386 1.24 -41.63 -8.82
C LEU A 386 0.94 -40.53 -9.86
N LYS A 387 1.97 -40.08 -10.59
CA LYS A 387 1.84 -39.09 -11.66
C LYS A 387 0.90 -39.56 -12.76
N GLU A 388 1.11 -40.78 -13.27
CA GLU A 388 0.31 -41.35 -14.36
C GLU A 388 -1.16 -41.51 -13.94
N GLY A 389 -1.42 -41.99 -12.72
CA GLY A 389 -2.78 -42.10 -12.18
C GLY A 389 -3.45 -40.74 -12.00
N TYR A 390 -2.72 -39.76 -11.47
CA TYR A 390 -3.23 -38.39 -11.25
C TYR A 390 -3.56 -37.69 -12.57
N LEU A 391 -2.64 -37.72 -13.54
CA LEU A 391 -2.84 -37.07 -14.84
C LEU A 391 -3.97 -37.72 -15.63
N LYS A 392 -4.09 -39.05 -15.60
CA LYS A 392 -5.23 -39.74 -16.21
C LYS A 392 -6.56 -39.29 -15.61
N ALA A 393 -6.64 -39.15 -14.28
CA ALA A 393 -7.85 -38.68 -13.63
C ALA A 393 -8.18 -37.22 -14.00
N LEU A 394 -7.15 -36.39 -14.17
CA LEU A 394 -7.31 -35.00 -14.59
C LEU A 394 -7.80 -34.90 -16.05
N ASP A 395 -7.23 -35.69 -16.95
CA ASP A 395 -7.62 -35.77 -18.37
C ASP A 395 -9.08 -36.25 -18.53
N GLU A 396 -9.52 -37.18 -17.69
CA GLU A 396 -10.90 -37.69 -17.67
C GLU A 396 -11.88 -36.74 -16.92
N LEU A 397 -11.37 -35.65 -16.35
CA LEU A 397 -12.09 -34.76 -15.42
C LEU A 397 -12.83 -35.55 -14.34
N SER A 398 -12.13 -36.50 -13.70
CA SER A 398 -12.68 -37.42 -12.70
C SER A 398 -12.30 -36.98 -11.28
N PRO A 399 -13.21 -36.34 -10.50
CA PRO A 399 -12.94 -35.95 -9.12
C PRO A 399 -12.58 -37.15 -8.24
N GLU A 400 -13.30 -38.27 -8.42
CA GLU A 400 -13.07 -39.52 -7.67
C GLU A 400 -11.70 -40.13 -8.01
N GLY A 401 -11.30 -40.11 -9.29
CA GLY A 401 -9.97 -40.55 -9.70
C GLY A 401 -8.85 -39.70 -9.07
N LEU A 402 -9.08 -38.38 -9.02
CA LEU A 402 -8.13 -37.42 -8.45
C LEU A 402 -8.00 -37.59 -6.93
N GLU A 403 -9.13 -37.74 -6.23
CA GLU A 403 -9.18 -38.01 -4.80
C GLU A 403 -8.43 -39.29 -4.45
N ASN A 404 -8.68 -40.37 -5.19
CA ASN A 404 -7.99 -41.65 -4.99
C ASN A 404 -6.48 -41.53 -5.17
N ALA A 405 -6.01 -40.78 -6.17
CA ALA A 405 -4.58 -40.54 -6.39
C ALA A 405 -3.95 -39.75 -5.23
N ILE A 406 -4.62 -38.69 -4.77
CA ILE A 406 -4.16 -37.84 -3.66
C ILE A 406 -4.12 -38.65 -2.35
N VAL A 407 -5.19 -39.38 -2.02
CA VAL A 407 -5.27 -40.23 -0.81
C VAL A 407 -4.23 -41.34 -0.83
N ARG A 408 -3.99 -41.96 -1.99
CA ARG A 408 -2.93 -42.97 -2.15
C ARG A 408 -1.55 -42.38 -1.89
N ALA A 409 -1.25 -41.20 -2.44
CA ALA A 409 0.01 -40.51 -2.19
C ALA A 409 0.23 -40.25 -0.69
N PHE A 410 -0.78 -39.72 0.01
CA PHE A 410 -0.67 -39.48 1.45
C PHE A 410 -0.57 -40.77 2.28
N SER A 411 -1.20 -41.86 1.86
CA SER A 411 -1.03 -43.17 2.50
C SER A 411 0.40 -43.68 2.36
N LEU A 412 1.00 -43.58 1.17
CA LEU A 412 2.40 -43.96 0.93
C LEU A 412 3.38 -43.11 1.73
N VAL A 413 3.11 -41.81 1.87
CA VAL A 413 3.91 -40.93 2.75
C VAL A 413 3.88 -41.46 4.19
N ARG A 414 2.71 -41.83 4.72
CA ARG A 414 2.59 -42.38 6.08
C ARG A 414 3.33 -43.70 6.27
N GLU A 415 3.25 -44.59 5.28
CA GLU A 415 3.92 -45.90 5.32
C GLU A 415 5.45 -45.78 5.25
N LEU A 416 5.96 -44.90 4.38
CA LEU A 416 7.39 -44.77 4.11
C LEU A 416 8.09 -43.88 5.13
N TYR A 417 7.42 -42.89 5.73
CA TYR A 417 8.08 -41.92 6.60
C TYR A 417 8.90 -42.52 7.76
N PRO A 418 8.45 -43.59 8.45
CA PRO A 418 9.23 -44.20 9.53
C PRO A 418 10.52 -44.91 9.06
N THR A 419 10.57 -45.34 7.80
CA THR A 419 11.63 -46.24 7.29
C THR A 419 12.51 -45.60 6.22
N ASP A 420 11.95 -44.70 5.40
CA ASP A 420 12.59 -44.03 4.28
C ASP A 420 12.05 -42.60 4.14
N LYS A 421 12.58 -41.71 4.99
CA LYS A 421 12.15 -40.30 5.08
C LYS A 421 12.35 -39.53 3.79
N GLU A 422 13.41 -39.84 3.04
CA GLU A 422 13.73 -39.15 1.80
C GLU A 422 12.64 -39.42 0.75
N LYS A 423 12.23 -40.69 0.57
CA LYS A 423 11.12 -41.02 -0.33
C LYS A 423 9.78 -40.49 0.14
N ALA A 424 9.49 -40.57 1.44
CA ALA A 424 8.25 -40.04 1.98
C ALA A 424 8.12 -38.53 1.75
N LEU A 425 9.21 -37.77 1.96
CA LEU A 425 9.23 -36.34 1.66
C LEU A 425 9.16 -36.06 0.16
N ASN A 426 9.83 -36.86 -0.67
CA ASN A 426 9.77 -36.74 -2.13
C ASN A 426 8.32 -36.88 -2.64
N ILE A 427 7.57 -37.89 -2.17
CA ILE A 427 6.16 -38.11 -2.53
C ILE A 427 5.28 -36.98 -1.99
N TYR A 428 5.51 -36.55 -0.75
CA TYR A 428 4.75 -35.47 -0.13
C TYR A 428 4.89 -34.16 -0.91
N TYR A 429 6.11 -33.74 -1.25
CA TYR A 429 6.29 -32.51 -2.03
C TYR A 429 5.79 -32.65 -3.45
N PHE A 430 5.97 -33.82 -4.06
CA PHE A 430 5.46 -34.11 -5.40
C PHE A 430 3.94 -33.94 -5.51
N ILE A 431 3.17 -34.53 -4.59
CA ILE A 431 1.71 -34.46 -4.66
C ILE A 431 1.19 -33.04 -4.39
N ASN A 432 1.80 -32.29 -3.47
CA ASN A 432 1.42 -30.90 -3.23
C ASN A 432 1.77 -30.01 -4.43
N TRP A 433 2.94 -30.20 -5.06
CA TRP A 433 3.30 -29.50 -6.29
C TRP A 433 2.32 -29.77 -7.43
N LEU A 434 1.90 -31.03 -7.61
CA LEU A 434 0.87 -31.37 -8.59
C LEU A 434 -0.46 -30.64 -8.32
N MET A 435 -0.92 -30.63 -7.07
CA MET A 435 -2.20 -30.01 -6.70
C MET A 435 -2.18 -28.47 -6.84
N GLU A 436 -1.15 -27.81 -6.32
CA GLU A 436 -1.10 -26.36 -6.17
C GLU A 436 -0.57 -25.62 -7.41
N GLU A 437 0.40 -26.21 -8.13
CA GLU A 437 1.05 -25.55 -9.26
C GLU A 437 0.67 -26.19 -10.61
N GLU A 438 0.81 -27.50 -10.74
CA GLU A 438 0.71 -28.14 -12.07
C GLU A 438 -0.75 -28.34 -12.51
N THR A 439 -1.68 -28.61 -11.59
CA THR A 439 -3.09 -28.82 -11.93
C THR A 439 -3.76 -27.56 -12.51
N PRO A 440 -3.62 -26.36 -11.89
CA PRO A 440 -4.13 -25.13 -12.50
C PRO A 440 -3.49 -24.85 -13.87
N ARG A 441 -2.19 -25.14 -14.03
CA ARG A 441 -1.47 -24.95 -15.29
C ARG A 441 -2.02 -25.83 -16.41
N LEU A 442 -2.23 -27.12 -16.14
CA LEU A 442 -2.74 -28.08 -17.12
C LEU A 442 -4.19 -27.80 -17.49
N LEU A 443 -5.04 -27.47 -16.51
CA LEU A 443 -6.44 -27.13 -16.79
C LEU A 443 -6.55 -25.83 -17.59
N ALA A 444 -5.65 -24.86 -17.40
CA ALA A 444 -5.64 -23.60 -18.14
C ALA A 444 -5.34 -23.78 -19.64
N GLU A 445 -4.80 -24.93 -20.06
CA GLU A 445 -4.60 -25.23 -21.48
C GLU A 445 -5.92 -25.50 -22.21
N SER A 446 -6.96 -25.95 -21.50
CA SER A 446 -8.26 -26.35 -22.08
C SER A 446 -9.44 -25.53 -21.56
N PHE A 447 -9.29 -24.81 -20.44
CA PHE A 447 -10.39 -24.12 -19.75
C PHE A 447 -9.97 -22.72 -19.26
N ASP A 448 -10.94 -21.81 -19.16
CA ASP A 448 -10.74 -20.54 -18.42
C ASP A 448 -10.84 -20.79 -16.92
N VAL A 449 -9.75 -21.31 -16.36
CA VAL A 449 -9.67 -21.74 -14.96
C VAL A 449 -9.98 -20.59 -13.99
N LEU A 450 -9.61 -19.35 -14.33
CA LEU A 450 -9.85 -18.18 -13.48
C LEU A 450 -11.34 -17.87 -13.38
N ASP A 451 -12.08 -17.85 -14.50
CA ASP A 451 -13.54 -17.65 -14.47
C ASP A 451 -14.24 -18.81 -13.75
N VAL A 452 -13.90 -20.05 -14.11
CA VAL A 452 -14.52 -21.27 -13.57
C VAL A 452 -14.34 -21.36 -12.05
N PHE A 453 -13.12 -21.17 -11.54
CA PHE A 453 -12.83 -21.25 -10.10
C PHE A 453 -13.44 -20.08 -9.34
N SER A 454 -13.41 -18.88 -9.90
CA SER A 454 -14.04 -17.69 -9.30
C SER A 454 -15.56 -17.87 -9.15
N ARG A 455 -16.20 -18.50 -10.13
CA ARG A 455 -17.63 -18.83 -10.08
C ARG A 455 -17.96 -19.95 -9.10
N ALA A 456 -17.09 -20.95 -9.00
CA ALA A 456 -17.20 -22.00 -8.00
C ALA A 456 -17.14 -21.43 -6.56
N ASP A 457 -16.26 -20.45 -6.33
CA ASP A 457 -16.12 -19.74 -5.04
C ASP A 457 -17.34 -18.89 -4.69
N ARG A 458 -17.99 -18.29 -5.70
CA ARG A 458 -19.26 -17.55 -5.51
C ARG A 458 -20.48 -18.47 -5.32
N GLY A 459 -20.30 -19.79 -5.36
CA GLY A 459 -21.38 -20.76 -5.20
C GLY A 459 -22.38 -20.75 -6.37
N GLU A 460 -21.94 -20.33 -7.56
CA GLU A 460 -22.80 -20.31 -8.74
C GLU A 460 -23.15 -21.74 -9.20
N ARG A 461 -24.18 -21.86 -10.06
CA ARG A 461 -24.50 -23.14 -10.70
C ARG A 461 -23.60 -23.36 -11.93
N PRO A 462 -23.08 -24.58 -12.15
CA PRO A 462 -22.33 -24.90 -13.36
C PRO A 462 -23.24 -24.83 -14.59
N ARG A 463 -22.66 -24.41 -15.72
CA ARG A 463 -23.32 -24.23 -17.03
C ARG A 463 -23.34 -25.52 -17.84
N THR A 464 -22.36 -26.39 -17.63
CA THR A 464 -22.20 -27.67 -18.34
C THR A 464 -21.79 -28.77 -17.36
N ASP A 465 -21.93 -30.03 -17.77
CA ASP A 465 -21.48 -31.18 -16.98
C ASP A 465 -19.95 -31.18 -16.80
N GLU A 466 -19.20 -30.69 -17.79
CA GLU A 466 -17.75 -30.48 -17.70
C GLU A 466 -17.40 -29.41 -16.66
N GLU A 467 -18.12 -28.28 -16.64
CA GLU A 467 -17.94 -27.25 -15.61
C GLU A 467 -18.33 -27.76 -14.22
N ALA A 468 -19.35 -28.62 -14.12
CA ALA A 468 -19.72 -29.25 -12.85
C ALA A 468 -18.57 -30.12 -12.29
N ARG A 469 -17.92 -30.91 -13.15
CA ARG A 469 -16.73 -31.69 -12.77
C ARG A 469 -15.55 -30.81 -12.38
N LEU A 470 -15.32 -29.71 -13.09
CA LEU A 470 -14.28 -28.73 -12.74
C LEU A 470 -14.56 -28.06 -11.39
N PHE A 471 -15.82 -27.76 -11.08
CA PHE A 471 -16.22 -27.23 -9.76
C PHE A 471 -15.94 -28.24 -8.64
N GLU A 472 -16.20 -29.52 -8.89
CA GLU A 472 -15.91 -30.60 -7.94
C GLU A 472 -14.41 -30.80 -7.75
N ILE A 473 -13.62 -30.83 -8.84
CA ILE A 473 -12.15 -30.89 -8.81
C ILE A 473 -11.60 -29.70 -8.01
N TYR A 474 -12.07 -28.49 -8.29
CA TYR A 474 -11.64 -27.29 -7.57
C TYR A 474 -11.94 -27.38 -6.07
N ARG A 475 -13.16 -27.79 -5.69
CA ARG A 475 -13.53 -27.97 -4.28
C ARG A 475 -12.71 -29.06 -3.61
N LEU A 476 -12.45 -30.17 -4.32
CA LEU A 476 -11.62 -31.26 -3.84
C LEU A 476 -10.19 -30.78 -3.56
N LEU A 477 -9.55 -30.12 -4.54
CA LEU A 477 -8.20 -29.56 -4.38
C LEU A 477 -8.15 -28.56 -3.25
N LYS A 478 -9.11 -27.62 -3.19
CA LYS A 478 -9.22 -26.64 -2.11
C LYS A 478 -9.38 -27.31 -0.74
N ALA A 479 -10.19 -28.37 -0.66
CA ALA A 479 -10.33 -29.15 0.56
C ALA A 479 -9.02 -29.83 0.97
N PHE A 480 -8.30 -30.47 0.04
CA PHE A 480 -7.01 -31.11 0.35
C PHE A 480 -5.92 -30.10 0.69
N ILE A 481 -5.81 -28.99 -0.03
CA ILE A 481 -4.83 -27.91 0.21
C ILE A 481 -5.10 -27.28 1.58
N ASN A 482 -6.35 -26.95 1.89
CA ASN A 482 -6.72 -26.43 3.22
C ASN A 482 -6.50 -27.48 4.32
N TYR A 483 -6.79 -28.75 4.05
CA TYR A 483 -6.56 -29.84 5.00
C TYR A 483 -5.05 -30.00 5.24
N THR A 484 -4.22 -29.99 4.21
CA THR A 484 -2.76 -30.00 4.36
C THR A 484 -2.29 -28.78 5.14
N ASP A 485 -2.83 -27.59 4.89
CA ASP A 485 -2.52 -26.38 5.66
C ASP A 485 -2.88 -26.51 7.16
N GLU A 486 -4.01 -27.14 7.49
CA GLU A 486 -4.41 -27.44 8.88
C GLU A 486 -3.53 -28.52 9.53
N ARG A 487 -3.18 -29.58 8.79
CA ARG A 487 -2.30 -30.68 9.26
C ARG A 487 -0.81 -30.34 9.29
N VAL A 488 -0.35 -29.36 8.53
CA VAL A 488 1.06 -28.92 8.53
C VAL A 488 1.44 -28.30 9.87
N ARG A 489 0.46 -27.86 10.68
CA ARG A 489 0.66 -27.54 12.11
C ARG A 489 1.03 -28.76 12.98
N ASP A 490 0.62 -29.97 12.57
CA ASP A 490 0.67 -31.22 13.36
C ASP A 490 1.23 -32.43 12.57
N ILE A 491 2.13 -32.25 11.59
CA ILE A 491 2.79 -33.40 10.93
C ILE A 491 3.41 -34.36 11.97
N PRO A 492 4.01 -33.90 13.10
CA PRO A 492 4.38 -34.79 14.20
C PRO A 492 3.19 -35.40 14.95
N GLY A 493 2.07 -34.67 15.15
CA GLY A 493 0.91 -35.12 15.93
C GLY A 493 -0.03 -36.09 15.21
N LEU A 494 -0.09 -36.05 13.87
CA LEU A 494 -0.90 -36.96 13.05
C LEU A 494 -0.21 -38.29 12.70
N LEU A 495 1.09 -38.41 12.97
CA LEU A 495 1.90 -39.60 12.68
C LEU A 495 2.12 -40.51 13.90
N PHE A 496 1.68 -40.09 15.09
CA PHE A 496 1.68 -40.88 16.32
C PHE A 496 0.27 -40.80 16.93
N GLU A 497 -0.51 -41.87 16.83
CA GLU A 497 -1.84 -41.97 17.45
C GLU A 497 -1.84 -41.46 18.91
N VAL A 498 -2.76 -40.56 19.24
CA VAL A 498 -3.33 -40.41 20.58
C VAL A 498 -4.85 -40.48 20.45
#